data_AF-A0A931U238-F1
#
_entry.id   AF-A0A931U238-F1
#
_cell.length_a   1.000
_cell.length_b   1.000
_cell.length_c   1.000
_cell.angle_alpha   90.00
_cell.angle_beta   90.00
_cell.angle_gamma   90.00
#
_symmetry.space_group_name_H-M   'P 1'
#
loop_
_entity.id
_entity.type
_entity.pdbx_description
1 polymer ?
#
loop_
_entity_poly.entity_id
_entity_poly.type
_entity_poly.pdbx_seq_one_letter_code
_entity_poly.pdbx_strand_id
1 'polypeptide(L)'
;MTIVKMQEWMSEGLAEWVSSPIKDRLVAQAVRGGRLPSLKELDDTINGKEQMGYSAQQVRRAYDLSIAVVEYLVERYGLDGFWRLAKEFATARSMVAATPKAIGVSYQQLEGDWQQYVRQQYGR
;
A
#
# COMPACT_ATOMS: atom_id res chain seq x y z
N MET A 1 -23.02 7.89 -4.73
CA MET A 1 -21.76 7.37 -4.17
C MET A 1 -20.66 7.81 -5.11
N THR A 2 -19.89 8.85 -4.76
CA THR A 2 -18.80 9.32 -5.62
C THR A 2 -17.65 8.32 -5.52
N ILE A 3 -17.19 7.78 -6.65
CA ILE A 3 -16.00 6.93 -6.69
C ILE A 3 -14.83 7.80 -6.22
N VAL A 4 -14.30 7.50 -5.04
CA VAL A 4 -13.12 8.19 -4.50
C VAL A 4 -11.92 7.70 -5.31
N LYS A 5 -11.38 8.56 -6.18
CA LYS A 5 -10.16 8.24 -6.94
C LYS A 5 -8.96 8.26 -5.98
N MET A 6 -8.46 7.07 -5.65
CA MET A 6 -7.30 6.82 -4.77
C MET A 6 -6.07 6.35 -5.58
N GLN A 7 -4.94 6.12 -4.90
CA GLN A 7 -3.79 5.46 -5.52
C GLN A 7 -4.07 3.97 -5.72
N GLU A 8 -3.43 3.35 -6.70
CA GLU A 8 -3.75 1.96 -7.07
C GLU A 8 -3.38 0.98 -5.97
N TRP A 9 -2.26 1.21 -5.26
CA TRP A 9 -1.94 0.37 -4.10
C TRP A 9 -3.02 0.44 -3.01
N MET A 10 -3.77 1.55 -2.90
CA MET A 10 -4.87 1.67 -1.92
C MET A 10 -6.09 0.86 -2.34
N SER A 11 -6.54 1.03 -3.59
CA SER A 11 -7.71 0.32 -4.11
C SER A 11 -7.46 -1.18 -4.18
N GLU A 12 -6.34 -1.56 -4.77
CA GLU A 12 -5.99 -2.96 -5.01
C GLU A 12 -5.57 -3.65 -3.71
N GLY A 13 -4.79 -2.96 -2.87
CA GLY A 13 -4.43 -3.47 -1.54
C GLY A 13 -5.66 -3.72 -0.66
N LEU A 14 -6.67 -2.84 -0.70
CA LEU A 14 -7.90 -3.04 0.06
C LEU A 14 -8.72 -4.20 -0.52
N ALA A 15 -8.87 -4.26 -1.85
CA ALA A 15 -9.60 -5.33 -2.51
C ALA A 15 -9.01 -6.72 -2.17
N GLU A 16 -7.69 -6.83 -2.24
CA GLU A 16 -6.96 -8.06 -1.90
C GLU A 16 -6.99 -8.36 -0.40
N TRP A 17 -6.84 -7.35 0.47
CA TRP A 17 -6.89 -7.53 1.92
C TRP A 17 -8.26 -8.04 2.40
N VAL A 18 -9.35 -7.56 1.81
CA VAL A 18 -10.71 -8.03 2.12
C VAL A 18 -10.98 -9.43 1.57
N SER A 19 -10.40 -9.80 0.42
CA SER A 19 -10.75 -11.03 -0.29
C SER A 19 -9.83 -12.22 -0.01
N SER A 20 -8.61 -12.00 0.49
CA SER A 20 -7.57 -13.03 0.53
C SER A 20 -7.40 -13.70 1.91
N PRO A 21 -7.73 -15.00 2.06
CA PRO A 21 -7.53 -15.73 3.31
C PRO A 21 -6.07 -16.14 3.56
N ILE A 22 -5.19 -16.02 2.55
CA ILE A 22 -3.78 -16.46 2.61
C ILE A 22 -2.78 -15.29 2.57
N LYS A 23 -3.24 -14.07 2.87
CA LYS A 23 -2.46 -12.83 2.81
C LYS A 23 -1.06 -12.95 3.43
N ASP A 24 -0.93 -13.54 4.62
CA ASP A 24 0.35 -13.63 5.34
C ASP A 24 1.43 -14.36 4.53
N ARG A 25 1.04 -15.44 3.82
CA ARG A 25 1.95 -16.22 2.98
C ARG A 25 2.41 -15.42 1.76
N LEU A 26 1.50 -14.68 1.14
CA LEU A 26 1.79 -13.85 -0.05
C LEU A 26 2.76 -12.73 0.32
N VAL A 27 2.49 -12.01 1.41
CA VAL A 27 3.35 -10.93 1.91
C VAL A 27 4.72 -11.49 2.30
N ALA A 28 4.80 -12.59 3.04
CA ALA A 28 6.08 -13.20 3.42
C ALA A 28 6.95 -13.56 2.21
N GLN A 29 6.36 -14.10 1.14
CA GLN A 29 7.08 -14.37 -0.11
C GLN A 29 7.56 -13.07 -0.78
N ALA A 30 6.73 -12.03 -0.81
CA ALA A 30 7.08 -10.74 -1.40
C ALA A 30 8.21 -10.03 -0.65
N VAL A 31 8.28 -10.20 0.68
CA VAL A 31 9.31 -9.61 1.55
C VAL A 31 10.66 -10.29 1.39
N ARG A 32 10.68 -11.63 1.28
CA ARG A 32 11.92 -12.40 1.03
C ARG A 32 12.57 -12.07 -0.31
N GLY A 33 11.81 -11.51 -1.25
CA GLY A 33 12.28 -11.12 -2.59
C GLY A 33 13.25 -9.93 -2.66
N GLY A 34 13.68 -9.36 -1.54
CA GLY A 34 14.73 -8.32 -1.51
C GLY A 34 14.24 -6.95 -1.03
N ARG A 35 14.76 -5.86 -1.62
CA ARG A 35 14.43 -4.47 -1.23
C ARG A 35 12.92 -4.25 -1.22
N LEU A 36 12.40 -3.63 -0.16
CA LEU A 36 11.03 -3.13 -0.13
C LEU A 36 10.92 -1.87 -0.99
N PRO A 37 9.98 -1.80 -1.94
CA PRO A 37 9.74 -0.62 -2.75
C PRO A 37 9.20 0.54 -1.90
N SER A 38 9.32 1.75 -2.41
CA SER A 38 8.54 2.90 -1.94
C SER A 38 7.06 2.73 -2.30
N LEU A 39 6.17 3.44 -1.61
CA LEU A 39 4.75 3.48 -1.93
C LEU A 39 4.49 4.04 -3.34
N LYS A 40 5.35 4.98 -3.79
CA LYS A 40 5.31 5.46 -5.18
C LYS A 40 5.69 4.37 -6.18
N GLU A 41 6.73 3.58 -5.90
CA GLU A 41 7.13 2.47 -6.78
C GLU A 41 6.04 1.39 -6.86
N LEU A 42 5.30 1.14 -5.78
CA LEU A 42 4.12 0.26 -5.83
C LEU A 42 3.06 0.80 -6.81
N ASP A 43 2.70 2.08 -6.68
CA ASP A 43 1.73 2.74 -7.55
C ASP A 43 2.20 2.72 -9.02
N ASP A 44 3.47 3.05 -9.28
CA ASP A 44 4.05 3.04 -10.62
C ASP A 44 4.10 1.62 -11.22
N THR A 45 4.35 0.59 -10.40
CA THR A 45 4.38 -0.81 -10.88
C THR A 45 2.99 -1.31 -11.24
N ILE A 46 1.97 -0.98 -10.44
CA ILE A 46 0.60 -1.41 -10.69
C ILE A 46 0.01 -0.67 -11.89
N ASN A 47 0.20 0.66 -11.97
CA ASN A 47 -0.26 1.47 -13.10
C ASN A 47 0.52 1.19 -14.39
N GLY A 48 1.83 0.94 -14.27
CA GLY A 48 2.74 0.77 -15.40
C GLY A 48 2.79 -0.63 -15.99
N LYS A 49 1.98 -1.59 -15.50
CA LYS A 49 2.07 -3.02 -15.85
C LYS A 49 2.03 -3.32 -17.36
N GLU A 50 1.34 -2.50 -18.15
CA GLU A 50 1.20 -2.68 -19.60
C GLU A 50 2.20 -1.86 -20.43
N GLN A 51 2.76 -0.78 -19.86
CA GLN A 51 3.49 0.23 -20.63
C GLN A 51 4.98 0.35 -20.26
N MET A 52 5.37 -0.08 -19.06
CA MET A 52 6.73 0.14 -18.52
C MET A 52 7.58 -1.14 -18.42
N GLY A 53 7.13 -2.26 -18.99
CA GLY A 53 7.92 -3.49 -19.06
C GLY A 53 8.13 -4.22 -17.73
N TYR A 54 7.29 -3.98 -16.73
CA TYR A 54 7.30 -4.76 -15.48
C TYR A 54 6.89 -6.21 -15.77
N SER A 55 7.66 -7.17 -15.24
CA SER A 55 7.30 -8.58 -15.30
C SER A 55 6.04 -8.87 -14.48
N ALA A 56 5.30 -9.92 -14.85
CA ALA A 56 4.15 -10.39 -14.08
C ALA A 56 4.50 -10.67 -12.61
N GLN A 57 5.73 -11.11 -12.33
CA GLN A 57 6.20 -11.34 -10.96
C GLN A 57 6.39 -10.03 -10.19
N GLN A 58 6.91 -8.97 -10.81
CA GLN A 58 7.03 -7.65 -10.17
C GLN A 58 5.67 -7.06 -9.86
N VAL A 59 4.73 -7.15 -10.80
CA VAL A 59 3.35 -6.67 -10.62
C VAL A 59 2.66 -7.45 -9.51
N ARG A 60 2.79 -8.79 -9.50
CA ARG A 60 2.22 -9.61 -8.43
C ARG A 60 2.81 -9.26 -7.06
N ARG A 61 4.13 -9.06 -6.99
CA ARG A 61 4.80 -8.62 -5.77
C ARG A 61 4.29 -7.26 -5.29
N ALA A 62 4.00 -6.33 -6.19
CA ALA A 62 3.43 -5.03 -5.84
C ALA A 62 2.00 -5.15 -5.25
N TYR A 63 1.16 -6.04 -5.81
CA TYR A 63 -0.14 -6.37 -5.23
C TYR A 63 0.00 -6.97 -3.83
N ASP A 64 0.84 -7.99 -3.67
CA ASP A 64 1.04 -8.65 -2.38
C ASP A 64 1.57 -7.67 -1.31
N LEU A 65 2.48 -6.75 -1.68
CA LEU A 65 2.96 -5.71 -0.75
C LEU A 65 1.91 -4.63 -0.46
N SER A 66 1.00 -4.34 -1.38
CA SER A 66 -0.10 -3.38 -1.17
C SER A 66 -1.09 -3.88 -0.11
N ILE A 67 -1.32 -5.20 -0.04
CA ILE A 67 -2.07 -5.82 1.06
C ILE A 67 -1.45 -5.43 2.41
N ALA A 68 -0.13 -5.53 2.51
CA ALA A 68 0.59 -5.24 3.75
C ALA A 68 0.56 -3.74 4.11
N VAL A 69 0.47 -2.83 3.13
CA VAL A 69 0.27 -1.40 3.40
C VAL A 69 -1.10 -1.17 4.03
N VAL A 70 -2.15 -1.79 3.47
CA VAL A 70 -3.50 -1.67 4.01
C VAL A 70 -3.60 -2.30 5.39
N GLU A 71 -3.03 -3.48 5.59
CA GLU A 71 -2.99 -4.13 6.89
C GLU A 71 -2.30 -3.25 7.95
N TYR A 72 -1.12 -2.71 7.64
CA TYR A 72 -0.44 -1.76 8.52
C TYR A 72 -1.31 -0.54 8.86
N LEU A 73 -1.96 0.06 7.85
CA LEU A 73 -2.85 1.20 8.06
C LEU A 73 -4.03 0.87 8.96
N VAL A 74 -4.65 -0.29 8.75
CA VAL A 74 -5.81 -0.75 9.53
C VAL A 74 -5.39 -1.08 10.96
N GLU A 75 -4.26 -1.76 11.17
CA GLU A 75 -3.77 -2.06 12.52
C GLU A 75 -3.38 -0.80 13.29
N ARG A 76 -2.75 0.17 12.62
CA ARG A 76 -2.20 1.36 13.29
C ARG A 76 -3.21 2.50 13.46
N TYR A 77 -4.09 2.69 12.49
CA TYR A 77 -4.99 3.85 12.41
C TYR A 77 -6.48 3.47 12.27
N GLY A 78 -6.78 2.16 12.27
CA GLY A 78 -8.12 1.65 12.01
C GLY A 78 -8.53 1.80 10.54
N LEU A 79 -9.62 1.12 10.17
CA LEU A 79 -10.23 1.27 8.85
C LEU A 79 -10.63 2.73 8.56
N ASP A 80 -11.03 3.48 9.59
CA ASP A 80 -11.31 4.92 9.48
C ASP A 80 -10.06 5.74 9.10
N GLY A 81 -8.87 5.36 9.59
CA GLY A 81 -7.61 5.96 9.19
C GLY A 81 -7.34 5.80 7.70
N PHE A 82 -7.54 4.59 7.18
CA PHE A 82 -7.45 4.30 5.75
C PHE A 82 -8.41 5.17 4.93
N TRP A 83 -9.69 5.23 5.31
CA TRP A 83 -10.69 6.01 4.56
C TRP A 83 -10.46 7.53 4.64
N ARG A 84 -9.98 8.04 5.77
CA ARG A 84 -9.53 9.44 5.88
C ARG A 84 -8.39 9.71 4.91
N LEU A 85 -7.41 8.82 4.81
CA LEU A 85 -6.30 8.97 3.87
C LEU A 85 -6.78 8.98 2.41
N ALA A 86 -7.65 8.05 2.04
CA ALA A 86 -8.22 7.99 0.69
C ALA A 86 -8.99 9.28 0.35
N LYS A 87 -9.76 9.81 1.30
CA LYS A 87 -10.53 11.06 1.13
C LYS A 87 -9.60 12.27 0.97
N GLU A 88 -8.62 12.43 1.85
CA GLU A 88 -7.66 13.54 1.78
C GLU A 88 -6.85 13.49 0.48
N PHE A 89 -6.46 12.29 0.03
CA PHE A 89 -5.77 12.13 -1.26
C PHE A 89 -6.68 12.50 -2.44
N ALA A 90 -7.96 12.11 -2.44
CA ALA A 90 -8.87 12.44 -3.51
C ALA A 90 -9.08 13.96 -3.68
N THR A 91 -8.97 14.72 -2.58
CA THR A 91 -8.99 16.19 -2.59
C THR A 91 -7.63 16.79 -2.98
N ALA A 92 -6.54 16.35 -2.36
CA ALA A 92 -5.23 16.99 -2.50
C ALA A 92 -4.43 16.53 -3.72
N ARG A 93 -4.72 15.35 -4.26
CA ARG A 93 -3.95 14.66 -5.32
C ARG A 93 -2.45 14.55 -4.99
N SER A 94 -2.12 14.49 -3.71
CA SER A 94 -0.75 14.43 -3.22
C SER A 94 -0.72 13.69 -1.88
N MET A 95 -0.02 12.56 -1.84
CA MET A 95 0.17 11.81 -0.59
C MET A 95 0.97 12.60 0.44
N VAL A 96 1.93 13.41 -0.02
CA VAL A 96 2.71 14.30 0.84
C VAL A 96 1.80 15.30 1.58
N ALA A 97 0.78 15.81 0.91
CA ALA A 97 -0.19 16.72 1.51
C ALA A 97 -1.31 16.00 2.29
N ALA A 98 -1.73 14.82 1.84
CA ALA A 98 -2.86 14.07 2.42
C ALA A 98 -2.50 13.35 3.72
N THR A 99 -1.32 12.74 3.80
CA THR A 99 -0.92 11.89 4.93
C THR A 99 -0.93 12.63 6.28
N PRO A 100 -0.34 13.83 6.41
CA PRO A 100 -0.35 14.55 7.68
C PRO A 100 -1.76 14.95 8.13
N LYS A 101 -2.65 15.29 7.19
CA LYS A 101 -4.04 15.66 7.48
C LYS A 101 -4.88 14.46 7.90
N ALA A 102 -4.67 13.31 7.26
CA ALA A 102 -5.47 12.12 7.47
C ALA A 102 -5.11 11.37 8.75
N ILE A 103 -3.81 11.22 9.02
CA ILE A 103 -3.30 10.30 10.05
C ILE A 103 -2.17 10.90 10.90
N GLY A 104 -1.84 12.18 10.72
CA GLY A 104 -0.95 12.92 11.63
C GLY A 104 0.55 12.66 11.44
N VAL A 105 0.97 11.90 10.42
CA VAL A 105 2.38 11.61 10.11
C VAL A 105 2.76 12.09 8.72
N SER A 106 4.07 12.27 8.48
CA SER A 106 4.55 12.58 7.13
C SER A 106 4.42 11.36 6.20
N TYR A 107 4.35 11.59 4.89
CA TYR A 107 4.33 10.50 3.91
C TYR A 107 5.59 9.63 3.96
N GLN A 108 6.75 10.26 4.18
CA GLN A 108 8.01 9.53 4.36
C GLN A 108 8.00 8.65 5.62
N GLN A 109 7.41 9.15 6.71
CA GLN A 109 7.26 8.37 7.94
C GLN A 109 6.28 7.21 7.75
N LEU A 110 5.13 7.44 7.09
CA LEU A 110 4.19 6.36 6.74
C LEU A 110 4.91 5.22 6.00
N GLU A 111 5.70 5.55 4.98
CA GLU A 111 6.46 4.56 4.22
C GLU A 111 7.50 3.82 5.07
N GLY A 112 8.29 4.56 5.86
CA GLY A 112 9.31 3.97 6.72
C GLY A 112 8.71 3.03 7.77
N ASP A 113 7.64 3.47 8.42
CA ASP A 113 6.94 2.71 9.47
C ASP A 113 6.30 1.44 8.88
N TRP A 114 5.67 1.53 7.70
CA TRP A 114 5.15 0.36 6.98
C TRP A 114 6.27 -0.64 6.63
N GLN A 115 7.39 -0.16 6.07
CA GLN A 115 8.51 -1.03 5.72
C GLN A 115 9.08 -1.73 6.95
N GLN A 116 9.13 -1.03 8.09
CA GLN A 116 9.54 -1.62 9.36
C GLN A 116 8.54 -2.67 9.84
N TYR A 117 7.24 -2.34 9.85
CA TYR A 117 6.15 -3.25 10.20
C TYR A 117 6.25 -4.57 9.40
N VAL A 118 6.37 -4.46 8.08
CA VAL A 118 6.42 -5.62 7.20
C VAL A 118 7.64 -6.49 7.46
N ARG A 119 8.82 -5.90 7.72
CA ARG A 119 10.01 -6.69 8.09
C ARG A 119 9.82 -7.43 9.40
N GLN A 120 9.17 -6.80 10.38
CA GLN A 120 8.95 -7.42 11.69
C GLN A 120 7.95 -8.56 11.64
N GLN A 121 6.86 -8.39 10.89
CA GLN A 121 5.79 -9.39 10.78
C GLN A 121 6.15 -10.54 9.83
N TYR A 122 6.80 -10.24 8.71
CA TYR A 122 6.95 -11.16 7.58
C TYR A 122 8.39 -11.50 7.19
N GLY A 123 9.38 -10.86 7.81
CA GLY A 123 10.81 -11.05 7.51
C GLY A 123 11.43 -12.31 8.11
N ARG A 124 10.62 -13.27 8.59
CA ARG A 124 11.08 -14.52 9.22
C ARG A 124 11.06 -15.71 8.25
#